data_AF-A0A7D9H3S3-F1
#
_entry.id   AF-A0A7D9H3S3-F1
#
_cell.length_a   1.000
_cell.length_b   1.000
_cell.length_c   1.000
_cell.angle_alpha   90.00
_cell.angle_beta   90.00
_cell.angle_gamma   90.00
#
_symmetry.space_group_name_H-M   'P 1'
#
loop_
_entity.id
_entity.type
_entity.pdbx_description
1 polymer ?
#
loop_
_entity_poly.entity_id
_entity_poly.type
_entity_poly.pdbx_seq_one_letter_code
_entity_poly.pdbx_strand_id
1 'polypeptide(L)' 'MAARIVNLADPDEGETLCATVEDAEQTLAAMVERFKSQGYRIAEQHLPDEDYPQFAVYDHGDVWIGTYTIILQ' A
#
# COMPACT_ATOMS: atom_id res chain seq x y z
N MET A 1 7.01 3.13 -17.54
CA MET A 1 7.69 3.33 -16.25
C MET A 1 7.25 2.20 -15.36
N ALA A 2 8.21 1.46 -14.79
CA ALA A 2 7.88 0.37 -13.88
C ALA A 2 7.55 0.97 -12.51
N ALA A 3 6.75 0.26 -11.73
CA ALA A 3 6.36 0.67 -10.39
C ALA A 3 6.33 -0.54 -9.48
N ARG A 4 6.51 -0.32 -8.18
CA ARG A 4 6.38 -1.37 -7.18
C ARG A 4 5.56 -0.89 -6.00
N ILE A 5 4.76 -1.78 -5.43
CA ILE A 5 4.10 -1.56 -4.15
C ILE A 5 5.04 -2.05 -3.06
N VAL A 6 5.29 -1.25 -2.05
CA VAL A 6 6.15 -1.62 -0.92
C VAL A 6 5.41 -1.46 0.39
N ASN A 7 5.73 -2.30 1.37
CA ASN A 7 5.40 -2.04 2.77
C ASN A 7 6.57 -1.28 3.41
N LEU A 8 6.34 -0.05 3.87
CA LEU A 8 7.36 0.76 4.52
C LEU A 8 7.83 0.18 5.87
N ALA A 9 7.02 -0.69 6.50
CA ALA A 9 7.40 -1.37 7.74
C ALA A 9 8.36 -2.54 7.49
N ASP A 10 8.23 -3.19 6.34
CA ASP A 10 9.08 -4.29 5.91
C ASP A 10 9.20 -4.27 4.37
N PRO A 11 10.19 -3.54 3.83
CA PRO A 11 10.32 -3.37 2.38
C PRO A 11 10.76 -4.64 1.66
N ASP A 12 11.33 -5.62 2.37
CA ASP A 12 11.85 -6.87 1.81
C ASP A 12 10.76 -7.96 1.74
N GLU A 13 9.83 -8.03 2.71
CA GLU A 13 8.72 -9.02 2.71
C GLU A 13 7.44 -8.52 1.99
N GLY A 14 7.33 -7.23 1.68
CA GLY A 14 6.11 -6.61 1.15
C GLY A 14 6.17 -6.09 -0.28
N GLU A 15 7.22 -6.40 -1.04
CA GLU A 15 7.40 -5.87 -2.39
C GLU A 15 6.53 -6.60 -3.44
N THR A 16 5.68 -5.86 -4.14
CA THR A 16 4.99 -6.33 -5.34
C THR A 16 5.44 -5.51 -6.54
N LEU A 17 6.11 -6.15 -7.50
CA LEU A 17 6.51 -5.53 -8.75
C LEU A 17 5.32 -5.47 -9.72
N CYS A 18 5.05 -4.27 -10.26
CA CYS A 18 4.00 -4.03 -11.25
C CYS A 18 4.63 -3.60 -12.58
N ALA A 19 4.01 -4.00 -13.68
CA ALA A 19 4.56 -3.73 -15.02
C ALA A 19 4.47 -2.24 -15.39
N THR A 20 3.45 -1.56 -14.87
CA THR A 20 3.19 -0.13 -15.10
C THR A 20 2.71 0.55 -13.82
N VAL A 21 2.72 1.89 -13.81
CA VAL A 21 2.13 2.70 -12.73
C VAL A 21 0.64 2.41 -12.58
N GLU A 22 -0.11 2.37 -13.69
CA GLU A 22 -1.55 2.11 -13.69
C GLU A 22 -1.90 0.72 -13.11
N ASP A 23 -1.03 -0.27 -13.35
CA ASP A 23 -1.12 -1.61 -12.76
C ASP A 23 -0.84 -1.59 -11.25
N ALA A 24 0.14 -0.80 -10.80
CA ALA A 24 0.42 -0.60 -9.38
C ALA A 24 -0.73 0.09 -8.64
N GLU A 25 -1.36 1.10 -9.24
CA GLU A 25 -2.52 1.79 -8.68
C GLU A 25 -3.72 0.86 -8.53
N GLN A 26 -4.04 0.09 -9.58
CA GLN A 26 -5.11 -0.92 -9.52
C GLN A 26 -4.82 -2.01 -8.49
N THR A 27 -3.58 -2.48 -8.43
CA THR A 27 -3.17 -3.53 -7.48
C THR A 27 -3.23 -3.02 -6.04
N LEU A 28 -2.76 -1.79 -5.78
CA LEU A 28 -2.84 -1.17 -4.46
C LEU A 28 -4.28 -0.96 -4.02
N ALA A 29 -5.15 -0.49 -4.92
CA ALA A 29 -6.58 -0.34 -4.66
C ALA A 29 -7.23 -1.70 -4.31
N ALA A 30 -6.97 -2.73 -5.10
CA ALA A 30 -7.48 -4.08 -4.84
C ALA A 30 -6.95 -4.67 -3.52
N MET A 31 -5.70 -4.39 -3.17
CA MET A 31 -5.11 -4.81 -1.89
C MET A 31 -5.79 -4.12 -0.70
N VAL A 32 -6.05 -2.80 -0.80
CA VAL A 32 -6.77 -2.02 0.21
C VAL A 32 -8.20 -2.54 0.38
N GLU A 33 -8.93 -2.81 -0.71
CA GLU A 33 -10.28 -3.40 -0.64
C GLU A 33 -10.27 -4.81 -0.03
N ARG A 34 -9.27 -5.61 -0.38
CA ARG A 34 -9.07 -6.94 0.20
C ARG A 34 -8.81 -6.89 1.71
N PHE A 35 -8.05 -5.92 2.20
CA PHE A 35 -7.86 -5.73 3.64
C PHE A 35 -9.15 -5.28 4.33
N LYS A 36 -9.87 -4.31 3.76
CA LYS A 36 -11.18 -3.85 4.29
C LYS A 36 -12.19 -4.99 4.40
N SER A 37 -12.30 -5.83 3.37
CA SER A 37 -13.22 -6.97 3.37
C SER A 37 -12.88 -8.04 4.39
N GLN A 38 -11.61 -8.16 4.77
CA GLN A 38 -11.17 -9.05 5.85
C GLN A 38 -11.40 -8.45 7.24
N GLY A 39 -11.75 -7.16 7.35
CA GLY A 39 -11.96 -6.47 8.63
C GLY A 39 -10.72 -5.78 9.19
N TYR A 40 -9.69 -5.55 8.38
CA TYR A 40 -8.57 -4.68 8.73
C TYR A 40 -8.99 -3.21 8.63
N ARG A 41 -8.48 -2.38 9.53
CA ARG A 41 -8.68 -0.92 9.44
C ARG A 41 -7.64 -0.33 8.49
N ILE A 42 -8.07 0.52 7.57
CA ILE A 42 -7.20 1.27 6.67
C ILE A 42 -7.27 2.75 7.02
N ALA A 43 -6.13 3.41 7.12
CA ALA A 43 -6.02 4.86 7.16
C ALA A 43 -5.19 5.34 5.96
N GLU A 44 -5.81 6.12 5.09
CA GLU A 44 -5.11 6.80 4.01
C GLU A 44 -4.32 7.99 4.57
N GLN A 45 -3.05 8.08 4.22
CA GLN A 45 -2.14 9.15 4.58
C GLN A 45 -1.69 9.83 3.29
N HIS A 46 -2.08 11.08 3.14
CA HIS A 46 -1.58 11.97 2.11
C HIS A 46 -0.52 12.86 2.75
N LEU A 47 0.75 12.48 2.59
CA LEU A 47 1.85 13.33 3.00
C LEU A 47 2.04 14.42 1.94
N PRO A 48 2.24 15.69 2.35
CA PRO A 48 2.72 16.69 1.41
C PRO A 48 4.07 16.22 0.84
N ASP A 49 4.25 16.41 -0.47
CA ASP A 49 5.44 16.02 -1.25
C ASP A 49 5.51 14.55 -1.73
N GLU A 50 4.50 13.70 -1.45
CA GLU A 50 4.44 12.36 -2.04
C GLU A 50 3.59 12.31 -3.32
N ASP A 51 4.13 11.71 -4.38
CA ASP A 51 3.41 11.53 -5.66
C ASP A 51 2.26 10.51 -5.56
N TYR A 52 2.30 9.61 -4.57
CA TYR A 52 1.33 8.53 -4.41
C TYR A 52 0.77 8.45 -2.99
N PRO A 53 -0.50 8.06 -2.83
CA PRO A 53 -1.10 7.87 -1.52
C PRO A 53 -0.39 6.75 -0.74
N GLN A 54 -0.35 6.91 0.58
CA GLN A 54 0.13 5.88 1.49
C GLN A 54 -1.04 5.31 2.29
N PHE A 55 -1.07 4.01 2.51
CA PHE A 55 -2.16 3.35 3.24
C PHE A 55 -1.60 2.62 4.46
N ALA A 56 -1.86 3.16 5.65
CA ALA A 56 -1.58 2.45 6.89
C ALA A 56 -2.66 1.40 7.16
N VAL A 57 -2.23 0.18 7.44
CA VAL A 57 -3.09 -0.97 7.71
C VAL A 57 -2.95 -1.33 9.19
N TYR A 58 -4.08 -1.60 9.83
CA TYR A 58 -4.16 -2.05 11.21
C TYR A 58 -4.97 -3.35 11.27
N ASP A 59 -4.58 -4.26 12.16
CA ASP A 59 -5.28 -5.51 12.39
C ASP A 59 -6.63 -5.33 13.12
N HIS A 60 -7.28 -6.44 13.48
CA HIS A 60 -8.56 -6.44 14.18
C HIS A 60 -8.51 -5.88 15.61
N GLY A 61 -7.31 -5.74 16.19
CA GLY A 61 -7.07 -5.13 17.49
C GLY A 61 -6.59 -3.67 17.40
N ASP A 62 -6.71 -3.03 16.23
CA ASP A 62 -6.17 -1.69 15.95
C ASP A 62 -4.63 -1.62 16.08
N VAL A 63 -3.94 -2.75 15.98
CA VAL A 63 -2.47 -2.81 15.97
C VAL A 63 -1.98 -2.49 14.56
N TRP A 64 -1.09 -1.51 14.44
CA TRP A 64 -0.48 -1.15 13.15
C TRP A 64 0.40 -2.30 12.64
N ILE A 65 0.20 -2.71 11.38
CA ILE A 65 0.93 -3.81 10.75
C ILE A 65 1.81 -3.37 9.56
N GLY A 66 1.57 -2.18 9.01
CA GLY A 66 2.36 -1.69 7.89
C GLY A 66 1.77 -0.47 7.21
N THR A 67 2.55 0.10 6.30
CA THR A 67 2.12 1.23 5.45
C THR A 67 2.49 0.92 4.02
N TYR A 68 1.51 0.86 3.13
CA TYR A 68 1.71 0.49 1.72
C TYR A 68 1.67 1.71 0.82
N THR A 69 2.61 1.81 -0.12
CA THR A 69 2.65 2.88 -1.12
C THR A 69 3.30 2.40 -2.41
N ILE A 70 3.23 3.25 -3.45
CA ILE A 70 3.83 2.99 -4.77
C ILE A 70 5.15 3.74 -4.86
N ILE A 71 6.20 3.03 -5.28
CA ILE A 71 7.50 3.62 -5.63
C ILE A 71 7.75 3.40 -7.12
N LEU A 72 8.10 4.48 -7.81
CA LEU A 72 8.50 4.46 -9.21
C LEU A 72 9.92 3.92 -9.37
N GLN A 73 10.15 3.12 -10.42
CA GLN A 73 11.47 2.62 -10.83
C GLN A 73 11.95 3.25 -12.14
#